data_AF-A0A1T5CVJ8-F1
#
_entry.id   AF-A0A1T5CVJ8-F1
#
_cell.length_a   1.000
_cell.length_b   1.000
_cell.length_c   1.000
_cell.angle_alpha   90.00
_cell.angle_beta   90.00
_cell.angle_gamma   90.00
#
_symmetry.space_group_name_H-M   'P 1'
#
loop_
_entity.id
_entity.type
_entity.pdbx_description
1 polymer ?
#
loop_
_entity_poly.entity_id
_entity_poly.type
_entity_poly.pdbx_seq_one_letter_code
_entity_poly.pdbx_strand_id
1 'polypeptide(L)' 'MNNIFRGLIAGWGASKLGGGCLGTVVVFVIIWYALGHC' A
#
# COMPACT_ATOMS: atom_id res chain seq x y z
N MET A 1 -0.06 -6.60 11.81
CA MET A 1 1.42 -6.66 11.60
C MET A 1 2.09 -5.35 12.02
N ASN A 2 3.38 -5.37 12.38
CA ASN A 2 4.14 -4.16 12.73
C ASN A 2 4.01 -3.09 11.64
N ASN A 3 3.76 -1.84 12.04
CA ASN A 3 3.46 -0.73 11.13
C ASN A 3 4.55 -0.51 10.06
N ILE A 4 5.80 -0.88 10.37
CA ILE A 4 6.95 -0.79 9.45
C ILE A 4 6.81 -1.78 8.28
N PHE A 5 6.50 -3.04 8.54
CA PHE A 5 6.31 -4.04 7.48
C PHE A 5 5.06 -3.76 6.65
N ARG A 6 4.00 -3.26 7.28
CA ARG A 6 2.77 -2.86 6.58
C ARG A 6 3.03 -1.73 5.59
N GLY A 7 3.77 -0.69 6.01
CA GLY A 7 4.17 0.41 5.13
C GLY A 7 5.09 -0.04 4.00
N LEU A 8 6.03 -0.96 4.27
CA LEU A 8 6.96 -1.47 3.26
C LEU A 8 6.24 -2.27 2.15
N ILE A 9 5.35 -3.19 2.54
CA ILE A 9 4.59 -4.03 1.59
C ILE A 9 3.54 -3.20 0.85
N ALA A 10 2.84 -2.30 1.55
CA ALA A 10 1.89 -1.38 0.92
C ALA A 10 2.60 -0.43 -0.06
N GLY A 11 3.77 0.09 0.30
CA GLY A 11 4.59 0.97 -0.54
C GLY A 11 5.12 0.25 -1.78
N TRP A 12 5.62 -0.97 -1.61
CA TRP A 12 6.14 -1.78 -2.71
C TRP A 12 5.03 -2.22 -3.67
N GLY A 13 3.87 -2.66 -3.14
CA GLY A 13 2.70 -3.00 -3.95
C GLY A 13 2.10 -1.79 -4.67
N ALA A 14 2.02 -0.65 -3.99
CA ALA A 14 1.54 0.59 -4.57
C ALA A 14 2.45 1.14 -5.66
N SER A 15 3.76 1.07 -5.50
CA SER A 15 4.72 1.55 -6.50
C SER A 15 4.69 0.71 -7.78
N LYS A 16 4.32 -0.57 -7.68
CA LYS A 16 4.26 -1.50 -8.82
C LYS A 16 2.92 -1.50 -9.55
N LEU A 17 1.82 -1.19 -8.86
CA LEU A 17 0.45 -1.17 -9.40
C LEU A 17 -0.10 0.24 -9.63
N GLY A 18 0.51 1.26 -9.02
CA GLY A 18 0.14 2.66 -9.14
C GLY A 18 0.71 3.29 -10.40
N GLY A 19 -0.03 3.23 -11.50
CA GLY A 19 0.34 3.85 -12.79
C GLY A 19 0.29 5.39 -12.81
N GLY A 20 0.68 6.08 -11.74
CA GLY A 20 0.72 7.55 -11.62
C GLY A 20 0.64 8.06 -10.19
N CYS A 21 0.88 9.37 -9.97
CA CYS A 21 0.90 9.98 -8.63
C CYS A 21 -0.36 9.67 -7.78
N LEU A 22 -1.55 9.81 -8.36
CA LEU A 22 -2.81 9.53 -7.65
C LEU A 22 -3.08 8.03 -7.54
N GLY A 23 -2.71 7.25 -8.57
CA GLY A 23 -2.89 5.80 -8.58
C GLY A 23 -2.08 5.11 -7.48
N THR A 24 -0.83 5.52 -7.29
CA THR A 24 0.04 5.00 -6.22
C THR A 24 -0.53 5.29 -4.85
N VAL A 25 -1.05 6.50 -4.60
CA VAL A 25 -1.65 6.85 -3.29
C VAL A 25 -2.92 6.01 -3.04
N VAL A 26 -3.78 5.87 -4.04
CA VAL A 26 -5.02 5.07 -3.90
C VAL A 26 -4.70 3.61 -3.65
N VAL A 27 -3.80 3.01 -4.44
CA VAL A 27 -3.40 1.61 -4.26
C VAL A 27 -2.70 1.39 -2.91
N PHE A 28 -1.89 2.35 -2.46
CA PHE A 28 -1.25 2.31 -1.15
C PHE A 28 -2.27 2.23 -0.02
N VAL A 29 -3.29 3.09 -0.04
CA VAL A 29 -4.36 3.08 0.97
C VAL A 29 -5.15 1.77 0.93
N ILE A 30 -5.47 1.26 -0.27
CA ILE A 30 -6.19 -0.01 -0.44
C ILE A 30 -5.39 -1.18 0.16
N ILE A 31 -4.10 -1.31 -0.20
CA ILE A 31 -3.24 -2.38 0.32
C ILE A 31 -3.04 -2.20 1.83
N TRP A 32 -2.84 -0.97 2.32
CA TRP A 32 -2.70 -0.70 3.74
C TRP A 32 -3.96 -1.08 4.53
N TYR A 33 -5.15 -0.79 4.02
CA TYR A 33 -6.42 -1.17 4.66
C TYR A 33 -6.62 -2.69 4.63
N ALA A 34 -6.37 -3.34 3.49
CA ALA A 34 -6.46 -4.79 3.34
C ALA A 34 -5.49 -5.54 4.28
N LEU A 35 -4.28 -5.03 4.47
CA LEU A 35 -3.27 -5.60 5.37
C LEU A 35 -3.47 -5.23 6.85
N GLY A 36 -4.35 -4.28 7.13
CA GLY A 36 -4.71 -3.82 8.48
C GLY A 36 -6.00 -4.43 9.03
N HIS A 37 -6.83 -5.00 8.15
CA HIS A 37 -8.14 -5.58 8.50
C HIS A 37 -8.13 -7.13 8.64
N CYS A 38 -6.95 -7.75 8.62
CA CYS A 38 -6.71 -9.16 8.91
C CYS A 38 -5.60 -9.30 9.96
#